data_AF-A0A7Y5W2C7-F1
#
_entry.id   AF-A0A7Y5W2C7-F1
#
_cell.length_a   1.000
_cell.length_b   1.000
_cell.length_c   1.000
_cell.angle_alpha   90.00
_cell.angle_beta   90.00
_cell.angle_gamma   90.00
#
_symmetry.space_group_name_H-M   'P 1'
#
loop_
_entity.id
_entity.type
_entity.pdbx_description
1 polymer ?
#
loop_
_entity_poly.entity_id
_entity_poly.type
_entity_poly.pdbx_seq_one_letter_code
_entity_poly.pdbx_strand_id
1 'polypeptide(L)'
;MPPDLRLIQLARILGLDPAALSLAAAPSLFEAHPETLAAAFFAEAAANDDVTGPASALDYLDLRLDGFGDLVPAAAASRIRAAFEVCLNAWR
;
A
#
# COMPACT_ATOMS: atom_id res chain seq x y z
N MET A 1 2.44 -15.11 20.10
CA MET A 1 3.07 -13.93 19.49
C MET A 1 1.95 -12.99 19.06
N PRO A 2 2.09 -11.66 19.22
CA PRO A 2 1.13 -10.73 18.65
C PRO A 2 1.07 -10.91 17.12
N PRO A 3 -0.10 -10.73 16.48
CA PRO A 3 -0.21 -10.80 15.03
C PRO A 3 0.65 -9.72 14.38
N ASP A 4 1.31 -10.06 13.26
CA ASP A 4 2.11 -9.09 12.50
C ASP A 4 1.19 -7.98 11.97
N LEU A 5 1.42 -6.75 12.42
CA LEU A 5 0.59 -5.60 12.07
C LEU A 5 0.57 -5.34 10.57
N ARG A 6 1.63 -5.70 9.84
CA ARG A 6 1.69 -5.56 8.37
C ARG A 6 0.66 -6.47 7.72
N LEU A 7 0.54 -7.72 8.17
CA LEU A 7 -0.47 -8.65 7.65
C LEU A 7 -1.89 -8.19 7.96
N ILE A 8 -2.14 -7.64 9.16
CA ILE A 8 -3.45 -7.07 9.50
C ILE A 8 -3.80 -5.90 8.59
N GLN A 9 -2.85 -4.98 8.34
CA GLN A 9 -3.07 -3.85 7.45
C GLN A 9 -3.35 -4.31 6.02
N LEU A 10 -2.56 -5.26 5.50
CA LEU A 10 -2.76 -5.84 4.17
C LEU A 10 -4.13 -6.51 4.05
N ALA A 11 -4.52 -7.29 5.05
CA ALA A 11 -5.84 -7.93 5.13
C ALA A 11 -6.96 -6.90 5.03
N ARG A 12 -6.88 -5.85 5.85
CA ARG A 12 -7.87 -4.76 5.89
C ARG A 12 -8.00 -4.08 4.53
N ILE A 13 -6.88 -3.77 3.88
CA ILE A 13 -6.88 -3.09 2.58
C ILE A 13 -7.53 -3.97 1.50
N LEU A 14 -7.22 -5.28 1.50
CA LEU A 14 -7.74 -6.21 0.51
C LEU A 14 -9.10 -6.84 0.87
N GLY A 15 -9.68 -6.49 2.02
CA GLY A 15 -10.93 -7.07 2.51
C GLY A 15 -10.83 -8.57 2.82
N LEU A 16 -9.66 -9.04 3.24
CA LEU A 16 -9.37 -10.43 3.57
C LEU A 16 -9.42 -10.68 5.08
N ASP A 17 -9.58 -11.95 5.47
CA ASP A 17 -9.41 -12.37 6.86
C ASP A 17 -7.91 -12.36 7.25
N PRO A 18 -7.50 -11.58 8.28
CA PRO A 18 -6.12 -11.58 8.77
C PRO A 18 -5.60 -12.96 9.16
N ALA A 19 -6.46 -13.85 9.67
CA ALA A 19 -6.07 -15.20 10.09
C ALA A 19 -5.74 -16.12 8.91
N ALA A 20 -6.19 -15.78 7.69
CA ALA A 20 -5.90 -16.52 6.48
C ALA A 20 -4.58 -16.12 5.82
N LEU A 21 -3.92 -15.07 6.32
CA LEU A 21 -2.69 -14.52 5.75
C LEU A 21 -1.44 -15.08 6.43
N SER A 22 -0.37 -15.19 5.66
CA SER A 22 0.94 -15.56 6.15
C SER A 22 2.02 -14.67 5.52
N LEU A 23 3.14 -14.49 6.21
CA LEU A 23 4.29 -13.73 5.69
C LEU A 23 4.80 -14.29 4.37
N ALA A 24 4.79 -15.62 4.21
CA ALA A 24 5.24 -16.27 2.98
C ALA A 24 4.33 -15.98 1.78
N ALA A 25 3.02 -15.79 2.00
CA ALA A 25 2.05 -15.53 0.94
C ALA A 25 1.83 -14.04 0.66
N ALA A 26 2.21 -13.16 1.60
CA ALA A 26 1.98 -11.72 1.47
C ALA A 26 2.61 -11.08 0.21
N PRO A 27 3.85 -11.41 -0.21
CA PRO A 27 4.43 -10.87 -1.43
C PRO A 27 3.58 -11.09 -2.69
N SER A 28 2.96 -12.27 -2.83
CA SER A 28 2.11 -12.59 -3.98
C SER A 28 0.83 -11.75 -4.01
N LEU A 29 0.36 -11.26 -2.86
CA LEU A 29 -0.81 -10.37 -2.81
C LEU A 29 -0.46 -8.96 -3.28
N PHE A 30 0.74 -8.47 -2.98
CA PHE A 30 1.24 -7.21 -3.55
C PHE A 30 1.33 -7.28 -5.07
N GLU A 31 1.78 -8.42 -5.62
CA GLU A 31 1.86 -8.62 -7.07
C GLU A 31 0.50 -8.77 -7.75
N ALA A 32 -0.45 -9.40 -7.07
CA ALA A 32 -1.79 -9.67 -7.58
C ALA A 32 -2.73 -8.45 -7.53
N HIS A 33 -2.51 -7.51 -6.59
CA HIS A 33 -3.42 -6.40 -6.34
C HIS A 33 -2.76 -5.00 -6.27
N PRO A 34 -1.80 -4.65 -7.15
CA PRO A 34 -1.08 -3.39 -7.03
C PRO A 34 -1.98 -2.17 -7.21
N GLU A 35 -3.00 -2.23 -8.06
CA GLU A 35 -3.93 -1.12 -8.30
C GLU A 35 -4.86 -0.89 -7.11
N THR A 36 -5.35 -1.96 -6.47
CA THR A 36 -6.15 -1.87 -5.25
C THR A 36 -5.35 -1.28 -4.09
N LEU A 37 -4.10 -1.72 -3.94
CA LEU A 37 -3.19 -1.19 -2.92
C LEU A 37 -2.88 0.28 -3.18
N ALA A 38 -2.58 0.65 -4.43
CA ALA A 38 -2.33 2.04 -4.80
C ALA A 38 -3.53 2.95 -4.49
N ALA A 39 -4.74 2.52 -4.86
CA ALA A 39 -5.96 3.29 -4.57
C ALA A 39 -6.21 3.43 -3.05
N ALA A 40 -5.97 2.37 -2.27
CA ALA A 40 -6.10 2.43 -0.82
C ALA A 40 -5.07 3.36 -0.17
N PHE A 41 -3.80 3.27 -0.57
CA PHE A 41 -2.76 4.19 -0.08
C PHE A 41 -3.04 5.63 -0.50
N PHE A 42 -3.58 5.84 -1.70
CA PHE A 42 -3.96 7.19 -2.15
C PHE A 42 -5.11 7.75 -1.30
N ALA A 43 -6.13 6.93 -0.99
CA ALA A 43 -7.22 7.35 -0.10
C ALA A 43 -6.71 7.69 1.31
N GLU A 44 -5.77 6.91 1.84
CA GLU A 44 -5.12 7.21 3.12
C GLU A 44 -4.30 8.51 3.06
N ALA A 45 -3.54 8.73 1.98
CA ALA A 45 -2.78 9.96 1.77
C ALA A 45 -3.70 11.18 1.68
N ALA A 46 -4.77 11.10 0.88
CA ALA A 46 -5.72 12.21 0.70
C ALA A 46 -6.50 12.56 1.98
N ALA A 47 -6.62 11.62 2.92
CA ALA A 47 -7.25 11.83 4.22
C ALA A 47 -6.27 12.28 5.32
N ASN A 48 -4.97 12.38 5.02
CA ASN A 48 -3.94 12.76 5.97
C ASN A 48 -3.67 14.27 5.90
N ASP A 49 -3.81 14.96 7.03
CA ASP A 49 -3.60 16.41 7.13
C ASP A 49 -2.17 16.85 6.79
N ASP A 50 -1.17 15.96 6.95
CA ASP A 50 0.23 16.23 6.60
C ASP A 50 0.48 16.16 5.08
N VAL A 51 -0.47 15.60 4.30
CA VAL A 51 -0.38 15.51 2.84
C VAL A 51 -1.03 16.74 2.21
N THR A 52 -0.20 17.73 1.89
CA THR A 52 -0.64 19.04 1.38
C THR A 52 -0.60 19.18 -0.14
N GLY A 53 -0.05 18.18 -0.84
CA GLY A 53 0.01 18.16 -2.30
C GLY A 53 0.68 16.92 -2.87
N PRO A 54 0.94 16.91 -4.20
CA PRO A 54 1.44 15.72 -4.88
C PRO A 54 2.80 15.22 -4.37
N ALA A 55 3.72 16.12 -3.99
CA ALA A 55 5.03 15.73 -3.48
C ALA A 55 4.91 15.00 -2.13
N SER A 56 4.21 15.59 -1.15
CA SER A 56 3.97 14.96 0.15
C SER A 56 3.16 13.66 0.06
N ALA A 57 2.31 13.51 -0.97
CA ALA A 57 1.57 12.28 -1.20
C ALA A 57 2.47 11.14 -1.71
N LEU A 58 3.47 11.45 -2.54
CA LEU A 58 4.49 10.50 -2.95
C LEU A 58 5.40 10.12 -1.77
N ASP A 59 5.79 11.07 -0.93
CA ASP A 59 6.53 10.80 0.30
C ASP A 59 5.71 9.89 1.24
N TYR A 60 4.41 10.12 1.35
CA TYR A 60 3.51 9.24 2.11
C TYR A 60 3.49 7.82 1.55
N LEU A 61 3.39 7.66 0.22
CA LEU A 61 3.43 6.34 -0.40
C LEU A 61 4.75 5.62 -0.06
N ASP A 62 5.88 6.31 -0.16
CA ASP A 62 7.19 5.71 0.10
C ASP A 62 7.30 5.24 1.56
N LEU A 63 6.84 6.05 2.52
CA LEU A 63 6.75 5.65 3.92
C LEU A 63 5.84 4.42 4.12
N ARG A 64 4.73 4.31 3.38
CA ARG A 64 3.84 3.13 3.47
C ARG A 64 4.54 1.88 2.93
N LEU A 65 5.18 1.96 1.76
CA LEU A 65 5.91 0.83 1.17
C LEU A 65 7.07 0.37 2.06
N ASP A 66 7.85 1.32 2.60
CA ASP A 66 8.92 1.03 3.57
C ASP A 66 8.38 0.36 4.85
N GLY A 67 7.18 0.77 5.30
CA GLY A 67 6.51 0.16 6.45
C GLY A 67 6.13 -1.32 6.24
N PHE A 68 5.89 -1.75 5.01
CA PHE A 68 5.71 -3.17 4.67
C PHE A 68 7.04 -3.91 4.49
N GLY A 69 8.09 -3.17 4.10
CA GLY A 69 9.47 -3.65 4.05
C GLY A 69 9.66 -4.80 3.07
N ASP A 70 10.22 -5.90 3.55
CA ASP A 70 10.55 -7.10 2.77
C ASP A 70 9.33 -7.82 2.17
N LEU A 71 8.11 -7.49 2.61
CA LEU A 71 6.88 -8.03 2.06
C LEU A 71 6.51 -7.46 0.69
N VAL A 72 7.13 -6.35 0.26
CA VAL A 72 6.84 -5.71 -1.04
C VAL A 72 7.93 -6.05 -2.05
N PRO A 73 7.67 -6.94 -3.03
CA PRO A 73 8.59 -7.16 -4.13
C PRO A 73 8.86 -5.86 -4.90
N ALA A 74 10.10 -5.65 -5.35
CA ALA A 74 10.47 -4.45 -6.11
C ALA A 74 9.59 -4.24 -7.37
N ALA A 75 9.19 -5.34 -8.02
CA ALA A 75 8.27 -5.31 -9.16
C ALA A 75 6.87 -4.82 -8.76
N ALA A 76 6.35 -5.28 -7.62
CA ALA A 76 5.06 -4.81 -7.09
C ALA A 76 5.14 -3.34 -6.65
N ALA A 77 6.21 -2.95 -5.96
CA ALA A 77 6.43 -1.55 -5.55
C ALA A 77 6.41 -0.59 -6.75
N SER A 78 7.09 -0.95 -7.83
CA SER A 78 7.09 -0.17 -9.09
C SER A 78 5.69 -0.03 -9.68
N ARG A 79 4.90 -1.11 -9.69
CA ARG A 79 3.52 -1.09 -10.21
C ARG A 79 2.57 -0.29 -9.32
N ILE A 80 2.68 -0.43 -8.00
CA ILE A 80 1.89 0.34 -7.04
C ILE A 80 2.19 1.82 -7.21
N ARG A 81 3.47 2.22 -7.33
CA ARG A 81 3.85 3.62 -7.56
C ARG A 81 3.24 4.16 -8.86
N ALA A 82 3.36 3.43 -9.96
CA ALA A 82 2.76 3.84 -11.23
C ALA A 82 1.24 4.00 -11.14
N ALA A 83 0.54 3.07 -10.48
CA ALA A 83 -0.91 3.17 -10.28
C ALA A 83 -1.29 4.33 -9.34
N PHE A 84 -0.49 4.61 -8.32
CA PHE A 84 -0.71 5.72 -7.39
C PHE A 84 -0.54 7.07 -8.09
N GLU A 85 0.44 7.20 -8.97
CA GLU A 85 0.64 8.40 -9.80
C GLU A 85 -0.56 8.68 -10.70
N VAL A 86 -1.24 7.64 -11.21
CA VAL A 86 -2.50 7.81 -11.96
C VAL A 86 -3.58 8.43 -11.06
N CYS A 87 -3.73 7.97 -9.81
CA CYS A 87 -4.66 8.56 -8.85
C CYS A 87 -4.30 10.02 -8.53
N LEU A 88 -3.01 10.31 -8.31
CA LEU A 88 -2.53 11.67 -8.04
C LEU A 88 -2.82 12.64 -9.18
N ASN A 89 -2.64 12.20 -10.42
CA ASN A 89 -2.90 13.04 -11.58
C ASN A 89 -4.39 13.37 -11.73
N ALA A 90 -5.28 12.49 -11.28
CA ALA A 90 -6.73 12.70 -11.30
C ALA A 90 -7.24 13.58 -10.13
N TRP A 91 -6.45 13.74 -9.07
CA TRP A 91 -6.80 14.56 -7.90
C TRP A 91 -6.57 16.06 -8.11
N ARG A 92 -5.77 16.43 -9.11
CA ARG A 92 -5.45 17.82 -9.47
C ARG A 92 -6.62 18.52 -10.13
#